data_AF-A0AAU6LYC7-F1
#
_entry.id   AF-A0AAU6LYC7-F1
#
_cell.length_a   1.000
_cell.length_b   1.000
_cell.length_c   1.000
_cell.angle_alpha   90.00
_cell.angle_beta   90.00
_cell.angle_gamma   90.00
#
_symmetry.space_group_name_H-M   'P 1'
#
loop_
_entity.id
_entity.type
_entity.pdbx_description
1 polymer ?
#
loop_
_entity_poly.entity_id
_entity_poly.type
_entity_poly.pdbx_seq_one_letter_code
_entity_poly.pdbx_strand_id
1 'polypeptide(L)'
;MGASMTMLKGTNVPVAAQAVRVELGWHTTPGTPDVDASALLLLGSGKVRSDADFVFYNQPAHASGAVRHEGKRATGGAATDSLAVDLARVEPAVDRIVLAASADGGTFGRVTGLYVRITDTASGSELARFDSADATVETAFILGELYRRQGAWKFRAVGQGYGTGLEGLATDFGISVDEPQQPQKAPQPQAPERPQTPAQPPQPNPATRVDSVPPPQPSPPQAPYSQPAAATPMTPPAPPAPPAPPVTRPVRLTKVTLTKEAPSVSLAKQGGTSGSMRVNLNWEVRKQFKGWGSKLGRAVANHADLDLDLCALYELTDGRKGVVQALGNAFGALQQAPYIHLDGDDRTGAVTSGENLTINLDQKSRIRRILIFVTIYEGARSFADLHATVTLQPQHGAAIDFSLDECTVPSTVCALALISNDGGDLTVQREARYLVPQRGVSPQRTIDQAYGWGMNWTPGRK
;
A
#
# COMPACT_ATOMS: atom_id res chain seq x y z
N MET A 1 -39.57 20.25 -13.35
CA MET A 1 -39.09 19.42 -12.23
C MET A 1 -39.18 17.97 -12.69
N GLY A 2 -38.07 17.31 -12.98
CA GLY A 2 -38.07 15.87 -13.23
C GLY A 2 -38.31 15.13 -11.92
N ALA A 3 -39.06 14.04 -11.95
CA ALA A 3 -39.21 13.19 -10.76
C ALA A 3 -37.86 12.53 -10.44
N SER A 4 -37.40 12.65 -9.19
CA SER A 4 -36.26 11.88 -8.70
C SER A 4 -36.61 10.40 -8.80
N MET A 5 -35.87 9.67 -9.65
CA MET A 5 -36.11 8.25 -9.89
C MET A 5 -35.27 7.43 -8.91
N THR A 6 -35.79 7.26 -7.69
CA THR A 6 -35.24 6.32 -6.72
C THR A 6 -35.33 4.91 -7.28
N MET A 7 -34.16 4.28 -7.41
CA MET A 7 -33.98 2.94 -7.97
C MET A 7 -34.01 1.89 -6.87
N LEU A 8 -34.49 0.69 -7.21
CA LEU A 8 -34.31 -0.49 -6.38
C LEU A 8 -32.99 -1.19 -6.73
N LYS A 9 -32.41 -1.89 -5.77
CA LYS A 9 -31.23 -2.75 -5.95
C LYS A 9 -31.41 -3.71 -7.14
N GLY A 10 -30.39 -3.83 -7.97
CA GLY A 10 -30.40 -4.61 -9.22
C GLY A 10 -31.04 -3.93 -10.43
N THR A 11 -31.83 -2.85 -10.25
CA THR A 11 -32.45 -2.13 -11.37
C THR A 11 -31.43 -1.29 -12.14
N ASN A 12 -31.76 -0.92 -13.38
CA ASN A 12 -30.87 -0.14 -14.25
C ASN A 12 -31.63 0.83 -15.16
N VAL A 13 -31.04 2.00 -15.40
CA VAL A 13 -31.59 3.09 -16.24
C VAL A 13 -30.59 3.49 -17.33
N PRO A 14 -31.03 3.99 -18.50
CA PRO A 14 -30.13 4.54 -19.50
C PRO A 14 -29.50 5.85 -19.02
N VAL A 15 -28.24 6.09 -19.40
CA VAL A 15 -27.52 7.35 -19.14
C VAL A 15 -27.18 7.97 -20.48
N ALA A 16 -28.02 8.94 -20.91
CA ALA A 16 -27.88 9.62 -22.19
C ALA A 16 -26.92 10.82 -22.17
N ALA A 17 -26.48 11.25 -20.98
CA ALA A 17 -25.54 12.35 -20.82
C ALA A 17 -24.12 11.97 -21.26
N GLN A 18 -23.39 12.93 -21.84
CA GLN A 18 -21.99 12.73 -22.24
C GLN A 18 -21.02 12.77 -21.04
N ALA A 19 -21.40 13.49 -19.98
CA ALA A 19 -20.68 13.51 -18.72
C ALA A 19 -21.68 13.54 -17.55
N VAL A 20 -21.32 12.90 -16.45
CA VAL A 20 -22.14 12.81 -15.24
C VAL A 20 -21.29 13.10 -14.01
N ARG A 21 -21.93 13.67 -12.99
CA ARG A 21 -21.39 13.74 -11.64
C ARG A 21 -22.03 12.63 -10.83
N VAL A 22 -21.19 11.72 -10.35
CA VAL A 22 -21.53 10.73 -9.33
C VAL A 22 -21.33 11.40 -7.98
N GLU A 23 -22.31 11.27 -7.09
CA GLU A 23 -22.23 11.75 -5.72
C GLU A 23 -22.67 10.63 -4.79
N LEU A 24 -21.80 10.25 -3.87
CA LEU A 24 -22.15 9.45 -2.70
C LEU A 24 -22.53 10.41 -1.58
N GLY A 25 -23.54 10.08 -0.78
CA GLY A 25 -23.91 10.90 0.37
C GLY A 25 -24.46 10.08 1.53
N TRP A 26 -24.31 10.62 2.75
CA TRP A 26 -24.70 9.97 4.00
C TRP A 26 -24.92 11.01 5.11
N HIS A 27 -25.56 10.62 6.21
CA HIS A 27 -25.69 11.44 7.41
C HIS A 27 -24.45 11.30 8.31
N THR A 28 -24.05 12.41 8.95
CA THR A 28 -22.93 12.47 9.88
C THR A 28 -23.41 12.70 11.30
N THR A 29 -23.32 11.68 12.14
CA THR A 29 -23.50 11.73 13.60
C THR A 29 -22.20 11.39 14.33
N PRO A 30 -22.06 11.68 15.64
CA PRO A 30 -20.88 11.27 16.41
C PRO A 30 -20.64 9.75 16.30
N GLY A 31 -19.43 9.36 15.89
CA GLY A 31 -19.07 7.95 15.65
C GLY A 31 -19.47 7.39 14.27
N THR A 32 -19.93 8.23 13.34
CA THR A 32 -20.00 7.84 11.91
C THR A 32 -18.58 7.61 11.39
N PRO A 33 -18.30 6.47 10.72
CA PRO A 33 -17.04 6.25 10.01
C PRO A 33 -16.77 7.35 8.97
N ASP A 34 -15.50 7.60 8.66
CA ASP A 34 -15.19 8.44 7.52
C ASP A 34 -15.36 7.63 6.23
N VAL A 35 -16.11 8.16 5.25
CA VAL A 35 -16.49 7.44 4.04
C VAL A 35 -15.91 8.13 2.81
N ASP A 36 -15.28 7.35 1.93
CA ASP A 36 -14.63 7.82 0.71
C ASP A 36 -15.18 7.14 -0.53
N ALA A 37 -15.46 7.94 -1.56
CA ALA A 37 -15.91 7.49 -2.86
C ALA A 37 -14.71 7.06 -3.74
N SER A 38 -14.91 6.00 -4.52
CA SER A 38 -13.92 5.54 -5.48
C SER A 38 -14.57 4.90 -6.72
N ALA A 39 -13.80 4.77 -7.79
CA ALA A 39 -14.24 4.21 -9.06
C ALA A 39 -13.19 3.28 -9.69
N LEU A 40 -13.60 2.09 -10.13
CA LEU A 40 -12.74 1.17 -10.87
C LEU A 40 -13.18 1.10 -12.34
N LEU A 41 -12.28 1.41 -13.26
CA LEU A 41 -12.50 1.29 -14.70
C LEU A 41 -12.13 -0.14 -15.14
N LEU A 42 -13.12 -0.91 -15.57
CA LEU A 42 -12.94 -2.33 -15.91
C LEU A 42 -12.99 -2.54 -17.43
N LEU A 43 -12.17 -3.48 -17.88
CA LEU A 43 -12.28 -4.06 -19.21
C LEU A 43 -13.42 -5.08 -19.26
N GLY A 44 -13.79 -5.50 -20.48
CA GLY A 44 -14.74 -6.61 -20.72
C GLY A 44 -14.35 -7.98 -20.13
N SER A 45 -13.17 -8.12 -19.51
CA SER A 45 -12.81 -9.24 -18.64
C SER A 45 -13.41 -9.17 -17.23
N GLY A 46 -14.02 -8.05 -16.86
CA GLY A 46 -14.47 -7.74 -15.49
C GLY A 46 -13.32 -7.35 -14.55
N LYS A 47 -12.14 -7.00 -15.08
CA LYS A 47 -10.94 -6.65 -14.31
C LYS A 47 -10.35 -5.31 -14.79
N VAL A 48 -9.60 -4.63 -13.92
CA VAL A 48 -8.75 -3.48 -14.28
C VAL A 48 -7.60 -3.90 -15.20
N ARG A 49 -6.98 -2.96 -15.93
CA ARG A 49 -5.69 -3.19 -16.62
C ARG A 49 -4.52 -3.21 -15.64
N SER A 50 -4.61 -2.34 -14.63
CA SER A 50 -3.65 -2.10 -13.57
C SER A 50 -4.29 -1.12 -12.56
N ASP A 51 -3.63 -0.90 -11.43
CA ASP A 51 -4.06 0.02 -10.37
C ASP A 51 -4.26 1.48 -10.86
N ALA A 52 -3.70 1.85 -12.03
CA ALA A 52 -3.98 3.12 -12.70
C ALA A 52 -5.45 3.32 -13.14
N ASP A 53 -6.22 2.24 -13.26
CA ASP A 53 -7.67 2.25 -13.53
C ASP A 53 -8.51 2.44 -12.26
N PHE A 54 -7.89 2.64 -11.09
CA PHE A 54 -8.58 2.91 -9.82
C PHE A 54 -8.52 4.40 -9.45
N VAL A 55 -9.65 5.09 -9.39
CA VAL A 55 -9.73 6.50 -9.01
C VAL A 55 -10.31 6.63 -7.61
N PHE A 56 -9.58 7.29 -6.73
CA PHE A 56 -9.94 7.55 -5.32
C PHE A 56 -9.15 8.77 -4.83
N TYR A 57 -9.32 9.19 -3.57
CA TYR A 57 -8.72 10.44 -3.08
C TYR A 57 -7.18 10.55 -3.27
N ASN A 58 -6.41 9.45 -3.15
CA ASN A 58 -4.94 9.45 -3.35
C ASN A 58 -4.51 9.28 -4.83
N GLN A 59 -5.44 8.86 -5.71
CA GLN A 59 -5.26 8.85 -7.15
C GLN A 59 -6.46 9.57 -7.81
N PRO A 60 -6.55 10.91 -7.67
CA PRO A 60 -7.80 11.62 -7.89
C PRO A 60 -8.18 11.80 -9.36
N ALA A 61 -7.39 11.30 -10.31
CA ALA A 61 -7.73 11.32 -11.73
C ALA A 61 -7.21 10.08 -12.47
N HIS A 62 -8.05 9.50 -13.32
CA HIS A 62 -7.64 8.50 -14.29
C HIS A 62 -6.79 9.15 -15.40
N ALA A 63 -5.79 8.44 -15.92
CA ALA A 63 -4.83 8.98 -16.89
C ALA A 63 -5.46 9.52 -18.18
N SER A 64 -6.61 8.98 -18.63
CA SER A 64 -7.33 9.51 -19.80
C SER A 64 -8.12 10.81 -19.53
N GLY A 65 -8.24 11.21 -18.26
CA GLY A 65 -9.10 12.30 -17.79
C GLY A 65 -10.60 11.97 -17.78
N ALA A 66 -10.99 10.73 -18.06
CA ALA A 66 -12.40 10.32 -18.12
C ALA A 66 -13.08 10.19 -16.74
N VAL A 67 -12.32 10.01 -15.65
CA VAL A 67 -12.84 9.93 -14.28
C VAL A 67 -11.94 10.75 -13.37
N ARG A 68 -12.54 11.56 -12.47
CA ARG A 68 -11.84 12.39 -11.48
C ARG A 68 -12.60 12.41 -10.15
N HIS A 69 -11.92 12.18 -9.05
CA HIS A 69 -12.40 12.43 -7.69
C HIS A 69 -12.41 13.94 -7.39
N GLU A 70 -13.52 14.46 -6.87
CA GLU A 70 -13.75 15.90 -6.63
C GLU A 70 -13.70 16.30 -5.15
N GLY A 71 -13.52 15.33 -4.25
CA GLY A 71 -13.37 15.56 -2.83
C GLY A 71 -14.68 15.62 -2.03
N LYS A 72 -14.50 15.34 -0.74
CA LYS A 72 -15.53 15.26 0.30
C LYS A 72 -16.03 16.64 0.72
N ARG A 73 -17.34 16.78 0.94
CA ARG A 73 -18.00 17.99 1.44
C ARG A 73 -18.99 17.63 2.54
N ALA A 74 -18.82 18.21 3.73
CA ALA A 74 -19.75 18.09 4.85
C ALA A 74 -20.60 19.37 4.98
N THR A 75 -21.91 19.23 5.21
CA THR A 75 -22.84 20.36 5.42
C THR A 75 -24.05 19.88 6.22
N GLY A 76 -24.38 20.59 7.31
CA GLY A 76 -25.69 20.45 7.98
C GLY A 76 -26.02 19.06 8.55
N GLY A 77 -25.03 18.28 9.00
CA GLY A 77 -25.25 16.92 9.49
C GLY A 77 -25.33 15.84 8.40
N ALA A 78 -24.97 16.18 7.16
CA ALA A 78 -24.71 15.24 6.09
C ALA A 78 -23.31 15.46 5.49
N ALA A 79 -22.75 14.42 4.89
CA ALA A 79 -21.56 14.50 4.07
C ALA A 79 -21.81 13.87 2.70
N THR A 80 -21.00 14.30 1.74
CA THR A 80 -21.00 13.83 0.37
C THR A 80 -19.55 13.67 -0.10
N ASP A 81 -19.31 12.73 -1.00
CA ASP A 81 -18.07 12.63 -1.76
C ASP A 81 -18.42 12.33 -3.22
N SER A 82 -17.57 12.73 -4.17
CA SER A 82 -18.02 12.91 -5.56
C SER A 82 -16.97 12.58 -6.60
N LEU A 83 -17.43 12.04 -7.72
CA LEU A 83 -16.62 11.71 -8.90
C LEU A 83 -17.23 12.37 -10.13
N ALA A 84 -16.45 13.12 -10.89
CA ALA A 84 -16.80 13.55 -12.24
C ALA A 84 -16.42 12.43 -13.23
N VAL A 85 -17.34 12.08 -14.12
CA VAL A 85 -17.18 11.03 -15.13
C VAL A 85 -17.55 11.57 -16.51
N ASP A 86 -16.57 11.74 -17.39
CA ASP A 86 -16.76 12.05 -18.80
C ASP A 86 -16.88 10.75 -19.60
N LEU A 87 -18.12 10.34 -19.85
CA LEU A 87 -18.50 9.10 -20.53
C LEU A 87 -18.14 9.07 -22.02
N ALA A 88 -17.89 10.24 -22.62
CA ALA A 88 -17.41 10.39 -23.99
C ALA A 88 -15.89 10.18 -24.09
N ARG A 89 -15.14 10.49 -23.03
CA ARG A 89 -13.69 10.22 -22.91
C ARG A 89 -13.34 8.80 -22.44
N VAL A 90 -14.31 7.99 -22.02
CA VAL A 90 -14.06 6.59 -21.64
C VAL A 90 -13.69 5.76 -22.86
N GLU A 91 -12.45 5.30 -22.88
CA GLU A 91 -11.84 4.51 -23.96
C GLU A 91 -12.68 3.29 -24.37
N PRO A 92 -12.66 2.86 -25.64
CA PRO A 92 -13.45 1.71 -26.11
C PRO A 92 -13.19 0.40 -25.37
N ALA A 93 -12.01 0.22 -24.78
CA ALA A 93 -11.62 -0.98 -24.05
C ALA A 93 -12.29 -1.10 -22.66
N VAL A 94 -12.70 0.03 -22.06
CA VAL A 94 -13.41 0.06 -20.78
C VAL A 94 -14.90 -0.09 -21.05
N ASP A 95 -15.50 -1.17 -20.54
CA ASP A 95 -16.94 -1.45 -20.69
C ASP A 95 -17.74 -1.07 -19.45
N ARG A 96 -17.07 -0.85 -18.31
CA ARG A 96 -17.70 -0.59 -17.02
C ARG A 96 -16.87 0.30 -16.11
N ILE A 97 -17.56 1.10 -15.29
CA ILE A 97 -17.01 1.85 -14.18
C ILE A 97 -17.80 1.44 -12.92
N VAL A 98 -17.16 0.70 -12.02
CA VAL A 98 -17.74 0.33 -10.72
C VAL A 98 -17.62 1.53 -9.79
N LEU A 99 -18.67 1.85 -9.03
CA LEU A 99 -18.74 2.97 -8.11
C LEU A 99 -18.82 2.43 -6.68
N ALA A 100 -17.71 2.58 -5.96
CA ALA A 100 -17.47 1.98 -4.66
C ALA A 100 -17.31 3.05 -3.56
N ALA A 101 -17.48 2.61 -2.32
CA ALA A 101 -17.28 3.35 -1.10
C ALA A 101 -16.41 2.54 -0.15
N SER A 102 -15.51 3.18 0.59
CA SER A 102 -14.79 2.60 1.74
C SER A 102 -15.11 3.36 3.01
N ALA A 103 -15.06 2.70 4.17
CA ALA A 103 -15.28 3.29 5.48
C ALA A 103 -14.07 3.05 6.40
N ASP A 104 -13.53 4.13 6.98
CA ASP A 104 -12.49 4.09 8.02
C ASP A 104 -13.05 4.52 9.38
N GLY A 105 -12.49 3.98 10.47
CA GLY A 105 -12.97 4.19 11.84
C GLY A 105 -14.25 3.41 12.21
N GLY A 106 -14.79 2.57 11.31
CA GLY A 106 -15.89 1.65 11.61
C GLY A 106 -16.56 1.05 10.37
N THR A 107 -17.68 0.34 10.57
CA THR A 107 -18.41 -0.36 9.50
C THR A 107 -19.55 0.48 8.93
N PHE A 108 -19.95 0.20 7.69
CA PHE A 108 -21.05 0.90 7.02
C PHE A 108 -22.41 0.76 7.73
N GLY A 109 -22.62 -0.22 8.60
CA GLY A 109 -23.82 -0.28 9.46
C GLY A 109 -23.92 0.86 10.49
N ARG A 110 -22.87 1.69 10.66
CA ARG A 110 -22.92 2.96 11.40
C ARG A 110 -23.14 4.18 10.49
N VAL A 111 -23.11 4.01 9.18
CA VAL A 111 -23.33 5.06 8.18
C VAL A 111 -24.80 5.07 7.80
N THR A 112 -25.53 6.09 8.23
CA THR A 112 -26.99 6.18 8.01
C THR A 112 -27.32 7.02 6.78
N GLY A 113 -28.38 6.64 6.07
CA GLY A 113 -28.82 7.35 4.85
C GLY A 113 -27.81 7.33 3.71
N LEU A 114 -27.04 6.25 3.57
CA LEU A 114 -26.07 6.08 2.49
C LEU A 114 -26.79 6.00 1.13
N TYR A 115 -26.39 6.82 0.17
CA TYR A 115 -26.92 6.79 -1.20
C TYR A 115 -25.84 7.04 -2.25
N VAL A 116 -26.13 6.65 -3.49
CA VAL A 116 -25.44 7.14 -4.70
C VAL A 116 -26.43 7.87 -5.60
N ARG A 117 -25.99 8.99 -6.17
CA ARG A 117 -26.73 9.85 -7.08
C ARG A 117 -25.92 10.07 -8.36
N ILE A 118 -26.58 10.03 -9.50
CA ILE A 118 -26.01 10.33 -10.82
C ILE A 118 -26.73 11.56 -11.38
N THR A 119 -25.99 12.62 -11.68
CA THR A 119 -26.51 13.87 -12.22
C THR A 119 -25.84 14.20 -13.55
N ASP A 120 -26.60 14.58 -14.57
CA ASP A 120 -26.06 15.12 -15.82
C ASP A 120 -25.33 16.46 -15.55
N THR A 121 -24.05 16.56 -15.92
CA THR A 121 -23.27 17.78 -15.70
C THR A 121 -23.72 18.95 -16.57
N ALA A 122 -24.37 18.70 -17.70
CA ALA A 122 -24.79 19.75 -18.63
C ALA A 122 -26.13 20.40 -18.21
N SER A 123 -27.13 19.59 -17.86
CA SER A 123 -28.45 20.09 -17.43
C SER A 123 -28.63 20.25 -15.92
N GLY A 124 -27.76 19.64 -15.11
CA GLY A 124 -27.96 19.52 -13.66
C GLY A 124 -29.10 18.56 -13.28
N SER A 125 -29.69 17.82 -14.23
CA SER A 125 -30.78 16.89 -13.95
C SER A 125 -30.25 15.64 -13.25
N GLU A 126 -30.90 15.25 -12.17
CA GLU A 126 -30.73 13.93 -11.58
C GLU A 126 -31.23 12.88 -12.59
N LEU A 127 -30.37 11.89 -12.90
CA LEU A 127 -30.65 10.79 -13.84
C LEU A 127 -30.98 9.49 -13.11
N ALA A 128 -30.40 9.31 -11.93
CA ALA A 128 -30.57 8.14 -11.08
C ALA A 128 -30.26 8.47 -9.62
N ARG A 129 -30.98 7.82 -8.70
CA ARG A 129 -30.64 7.78 -7.28
C ARG A 129 -30.84 6.36 -6.76
N PHE A 130 -29.92 5.84 -5.96
CA PHE A 130 -30.08 4.59 -5.23
C PHE A 130 -29.71 4.81 -3.77
N ASP A 131 -30.68 4.64 -2.88
CA ASP A 131 -30.52 4.70 -1.42
C ASP A 131 -30.27 3.28 -0.91
N SER A 132 -29.16 3.08 -0.19
CA SER A 132 -28.71 1.79 0.31
C SER A 132 -29.10 1.59 1.77
N ALA A 133 -29.87 0.54 2.05
CA ALA A 133 -30.26 0.13 3.41
C ALA A 133 -29.60 -1.17 3.87
N ASP A 134 -28.83 -1.84 3.01
CA ASP A 134 -28.36 -3.22 3.19
C ASP A 134 -27.01 -3.33 3.92
N ALA A 135 -26.42 -2.21 4.36
CA ALA A 135 -25.05 -2.21 4.89
C ALA A 135 -25.00 -2.50 6.41
N THR A 136 -24.06 -3.35 6.82
CA THR A 136 -24.00 -3.92 8.18
C THR A 136 -22.57 -3.93 8.75
N VAL A 137 -21.83 -5.02 8.59
CA VAL A 137 -20.49 -5.25 9.13
C VAL A 137 -19.37 -4.89 8.15
N GLU A 138 -19.73 -4.49 6.93
CA GLU A 138 -18.79 -4.27 5.83
C GLU A 138 -18.06 -2.93 5.95
N THR A 139 -16.82 -2.89 5.45
CA THR A 139 -15.96 -1.69 5.42
C THR A 139 -15.65 -1.22 3.99
N ALA A 140 -16.12 -1.94 2.97
CA ALA A 140 -16.28 -1.44 1.60
C ALA A 140 -17.65 -1.81 1.02
N PHE A 141 -18.11 -1.06 0.03
CA PHE A 141 -19.46 -1.18 -0.52
C PHE A 141 -19.52 -0.73 -1.98
N ILE A 142 -20.02 -1.57 -2.88
CA ILE A 142 -20.36 -1.18 -4.26
C ILE A 142 -21.80 -0.66 -4.27
N LEU A 143 -21.97 0.63 -4.52
CA LEU A 143 -23.30 1.24 -4.59
C LEU A 143 -23.91 1.09 -5.98
N GLY A 144 -23.11 1.15 -7.04
CA GLY A 144 -23.59 0.96 -8.40
C GLY A 144 -22.48 0.79 -9.43
N GLU A 145 -22.88 0.66 -10.69
CA GLU A 145 -21.97 0.58 -11.84
C GLU A 145 -22.54 1.37 -13.03
N LEU A 146 -21.67 2.12 -13.71
CA LEU A 146 -21.93 2.64 -15.06
C LEU A 146 -21.39 1.59 -16.04
N TYR A 147 -22.19 1.13 -16.99
CA TYR A 147 -21.78 0.09 -17.94
C TYR A 147 -22.29 0.38 -19.36
N ARG A 148 -21.50 0.00 -20.36
CA ARG A 148 -21.81 0.18 -21.78
C ARG A 148 -22.49 -1.08 -22.32
N ARG A 149 -23.68 -0.95 -22.91
CA ARG A 149 -24.41 -2.04 -23.57
C ARG A 149 -24.90 -1.57 -24.92
N GLN A 150 -24.52 -2.29 -25.99
CA GLN A 150 -24.87 -1.94 -27.39
C GLN A 150 -24.48 -0.49 -27.74
N GLY A 151 -23.32 -0.02 -27.26
CA GLY A 151 -22.82 1.34 -27.49
C GLY A 151 -23.40 2.42 -26.55
N ALA A 152 -24.52 2.17 -25.87
CA ALA A 152 -25.13 3.11 -24.94
C ALA A 152 -24.67 2.89 -23.49
N TRP A 153 -24.48 3.96 -22.73
CA TRP A 153 -24.22 3.90 -21.29
C TRP A 153 -25.50 3.70 -20.49
N LYS A 154 -25.40 2.94 -19.40
CA LYS A 154 -26.48 2.68 -18.43
C LYS A 154 -25.90 2.69 -17.03
N PHE A 155 -26.70 3.12 -16.05
CA PHE A 155 -26.38 2.96 -14.62
C PHE A 155 -27.17 1.78 -14.05
N ARG A 156 -26.56 0.99 -13.16
CA ARG A 156 -27.20 -0.07 -12.37
C ARG A 156 -26.95 0.15 -10.88
N ALA A 157 -28.01 0.04 -10.07
CA ALA A 157 -27.91 -0.02 -8.62
C ALA A 157 -27.43 -1.42 -8.20
N VAL A 158 -26.39 -1.52 -7.37
CA VAL A 158 -25.76 -2.80 -7.01
C VAL A 158 -25.94 -3.12 -5.53
N GLY A 159 -25.53 -2.22 -4.64
CA GLY A 159 -25.69 -2.37 -3.19
C GLY A 159 -25.03 -3.62 -2.60
N GLN A 160 -23.77 -3.90 -2.94
CA GLN A 160 -23.03 -5.08 -2.48
C GLN A 160 -21.92 -4.69 -1.49
N GLY A 161 -21.99 -5.23 -0.27
CA GLY A 161 -20.98 -5.01 0.76
C GLY A 161 -19.80 -5.99 0.68
N TYR A 162 -18.67 -5.55 1.22
CA TYR A 162 -17.40 -6.28 1.32
C TYR A 162 -16.91 -6.28 2.77
N GLY A 163 -17.03 -7.43 3.45
CA GLY A 163 -16.54 -7.62 4.83
C GLY A 163 -15.01 -7.63 4.95
N THR A 164 -14.32 -7.96 3.86
CA THR A 164 -12.86 -7.86 3.66
C THR A 164 -12.39 -6.44 3.32
N GLY A 165 -13.26 -5.43 3.44
CA GLY A 165 -12.95 -4.05 3.13
C GLY A 165 -12.54 -3.80 1.68
N LEU A 166 -11.89 -2.65 1.47
CA LEU A 166 -11.53 -2.16 0.14
C LEU A 166 -10.49 -3.05 -0.54
N GLU A 167 -9.63 -3.71 0.24
CA GLU A 167 -8.64 -4.69 -0.21
C GLU A 167 -9.28 -5.87 -0.96
N GLY A 168 -10.25 -6.54 -0.35
CA GLY A 168 -10.94 -7.65 -1.02
C GLY A 168 -11.76 -7.20 -2.23
N LEU A 169 -12.35 -6.00 -2.19
CA LEU A 169 -13.04 -5.39 -3.33
C LEU A 169 -12.06 -5.12 -4.49
N ALA A 170 -10.89 -4.53 -4.20
CA ALA A 170 -9.85 -4.26 -5.18
C ALA A 170 -9.30 -5.56 -5.81
N THR A 171 -9.06 -6.57 -4.98
CA THR A 171 -8.61 -7.92 -5.40
C THR A 171 -9.63 -8.62 -6.31
N ASP A 172 -10.92 -8.52 -5.97
CA ASP A 172 -12.03 -9.02 -6.81
C ASP A 172 -12.06 -8.38 -8.20
N PHE A 173 -11.54 -7.16 -8.36
CA PHE A 173 -11.39 -6.48 -9.66
C PHE A 173 -9.98 -6.54 -10.26
N GLY A 174 -9.04 -7.25 -9.64
CA GLY A 174 -7.72 -7.57 -10.21
C GLY A 174 -6.62 -6.55 -9.90
N ILE A 175 -6.84 -5.68 -8.92
CA ILE A 175 -5.75 -4.95 -8.25
C ILE A 175 -5.06 -5.95 -7.33
N SER A 176 -3.74 -6.07 -7.41
CA SER A 176 -2.99 -6.92 -6.49
C SER A 176 -2.67 -6.16 -5.22
N VAL A 177 -3.20 -6.60 -4.08
CA VAL A 177 -2.79 -6.11 -2.76
C VAL A 177 -1.76 -7.09 -2.20
N ASP A 178 -0.56 -6.59 -1.88
CA ASP A 178 0.54 -7.40 -1.35
C ASP A 178 0.27 -7.76 0.13
N GLU A 179 -0.33 -8.93 0.38
CA GLU A 179 -0.50 -9.44 1.75
C GLU A 179 0.87 -9.62 2.46
N PRO A 180 1.03 -9.10 3.69
CA PRO A 180 2.14 -9.48 4.54
C PRO A 180 1.97 -10.95 4.97
N GLN A 181 2.79 -11.81 4.37
CA GLN A 181 2.85 -13.25 4.63
C GLN A 181 2.91 -13.54 6.13
N GLN A 182 1.78 -13.98 6.68
CA GLN A 182 1.60 -14.18 8.13
C GLN A 182 2.69 -15.15 8.64
N PRO A 183 3.43 -14.82 9.72
CA PRO A 183 4.55 -15.63 10.16
C PRO A 183 4.11 -17.07 10.44
N GLN A 184 4.57 -17.98 9.58
CA GLN A 184 4.40 -19.41 9.76
C GLN A 184 4.96 -19.76 11.14
N LYS A 185 4.10 -20.24 12.05
CA LYS A 185 4.47 -20.52 13.45
C LYS A 185 5.76 -21.34 13.45
N ALA A 186 6.83 -20.76 13.99
CA ALA A 186 8.13 -21.42 14.07
C ALA A 186 7.96 -22.79 14.74
N PRO A 187 8.64 -23.85 14.26
CA PRO A 187 8.69 -25.11 14.99
C PRO A 187 9.15 -24.84 16.41
N GLN A 188 8.30 -25.19 17.40
CA GLN A 188 8.68 -25.02 18.80
C GLN A 188 9.95 -25.83 19.07
N PRO A 189 10.95 -25.27 19.79
CA PRO A 189 12.08 -26.06 20.24
C PRO A 189 11.55 -27.25 21.04
N GLN A 190 11.83 -28.46 20.58
CA GLN A 190 11.57 -29.66 21.37
C GLN A 190 12.39 -29.55 22.66
N ALA A 191 11.74 -29.78 23.79
CA ALA A 191 12.44 -29.84 25.07
C ALA A 191 13.50 -30.96 25.00
N PRO A 192 14.68 -30.78 25.61
CA PRO A 192 15.75 -31.77 25.51
C PRO A 192 15.28 -33.12 26.04
N GLU A 193 15.38 -34.15 25.21
CA GLU A 193 15.01 -35.51 25.59
C GLU A 193 15.87 -36.00 26.76
N ARG A 194 15.23 -36.76 27.65
CA ARG A 194 15.89 -37.39 28.80
C ARG A 194 16.86 -38.47 28.28
N PRO A 195 18.09 -38.61 28.82
CA PRO A 195 19.06 -39.55 28.27
C PRO A 195 18.53 -40.99 28.18
N GLN A 196 18.56 -41.56 26.98
CA GLN A 196 18.22 -42.97 26.75
C GLN A 196 19.41 -43.87 27.15
N THR A 197 19.10 -44.99 27.79
CA THR A 197 20.08 -45.99 28.26
C THR A 197 20.73 -46.73 27.06
N PRO A 198 22.02 -47.12 27.13
CA PRO A 198 22.69 -47.80 26.01
C PRO A 198 22.03 -49.12 25.57
N ALA A 199 22.04 -49.36 24.25
CA ALA A 199 21.44 -50.55 23.63
C ALA A 199 22.20 -51.86 23.95
N GLN A 200 21.46 -52.95 24.14
CA GLN A 200 21.98 -54.32 24.21
C GLN A 200 22.07 -54.97 22.81
N PRO A 201 23.03 -55.89 22.57
CA PRO A 201 23.27 -56.51 21.27
C PRO A 201 22.26 -57.64 20.95
N PRO A 202 22.08 -58.00 19.65
CA PRO A 202 21.12 -59.02 19.23
C PRO A 202 21.58 -60.46 19.53
N GLN A 203 20.63 -61.32 19.88
CA GLN A 203 20.84 -62.77 20.06
C GLN A 203 19.72 -63.62 19.41
N PRO A 204 19.95 -64.93 19.17
CA PRO A 204 19.46 -65.57 17.95
C PRO A 204 18.15 -66.38 18.07
N ASN A 205 17.65 -66.77 16.89
CA ASN A 205 16.45 -67.55 16.62
C ASN A 205 16.63 -69.06 16.92
N PRO A 206 15.59 -69.81 17.36
CA PRO A 206 15.54 -71.27 17.29
C PRO A 206 14.50 -71.82 16.26
N ALA A 207 14.73 -73.05 15.79
CA ALA A 207 14.00 -73.72 14.68
C ALA A 207 12.72 -74.50 15.15
N THR A 208 11.93 -75.19 14.30
CA THR A 208 12.29 -76.48 13.64
C THR A 208 11.28 -77.03 12.59
N ARG A 209 11.83 -77.64 11.50
CA ARG A 209 11.38 -78.83 10.71
C ARG A 209 10.04 -78.78 9.91
N VAL A 210 9.83 -79.55 8.82
CA VAL A 210 10.49 -80.79 8.29
C VAL A 210 10.62 -80.85 6.74
N ASP A 211 11.77 -81.37 6.29
CA ASP A 211 12.06 -82.38 5.24
C ASP A 211 11.38 -82.41 3.84
N SER A 212 12.18 -82.30 2.75
CA SER A 212 12.40 -83.35 1.71
C SER A 212 13.36 -82.91 0.56
N VAL A 213 13.87 -83.86 -0.24
CA VAL A 213 15.19 -83.88 -0.93
C VAL A 213 15.19 -85.00 -2.03
N PRO A 214 16.01 -85.09 -3.12
CA PRO A 214 16.89 -84.16 -3.86
C PRO A 214 16.66 -84.10 -5.44
N PRO A 215 17.63 -84.28 -6.39
CA PRO A 215 18.11 -83.31 -7.41
C PRO A 215 17.83 -83.81 -8.90
N PRO A 216 18.52 -83.46 -10.03
CA PRO A 216 19.74 -82.63 -10.28
C PRO A 216 19.71 -81.70 -11.55
N GLN A 217 20.90 -81.36 -12.07
CA GLN A 217 21.26 -80.56 -13.28
C GLN A 217 21.63 -81.50 -14.48
N PRO A 218 22.23 -81.11 -15.66
CA PRO A 218 22.75 -79.78 -16.12
C PRO A 218 22.67 -79.39 -17.64
N SER A 219 23.23 -78.20 -17.98
CA SER A 219 23.92 -77.83 -19.26
C SER A 219 23.09 -77.51 -20.55
N PRO A 220 23.68 -76.97 -21.64
CA PRO A 220 24.43 -75.69 -21.80
C PRO A 220 23.98 -74.90 -23.10
N PRO A 221 24.64 -73.80 -23.58
CA PRO A 221 24.06 -72.86 -24.57
C PRO A 221 24.53 -73.01 -26.04
N GLN A 222 23.79 -72.42 -26.99
CA GLN A 222 24.23 -72.19 -28.39
C GLN A 222 23.66 -70.89 -29.02
N ALA A 223 24.45 -70.30 -29.92
CA ALA A 223 24.10 -69.34 -30.99
C ALA A 223 24.41 -70.03 -32.36
N PRO A 224 24.44 -69.42 -33.58
CA PRO A 224 24.27 -68.01 -34.00
C PRO A 224 23.48 -67.81 -35.35
N TYR A 225 23.78 -66.73 -36.12
CA TYR A 225 23.35 -66.36 -37.51
C TYR A 225 21.95 -65.71 -37.66
N SER A 226 21.65 -64.80 -38.61
CA SER A 226 22.43 -63.95 -39.56
C SER A 226 21.53 -62.81 -40.14
N GLN A 227 22.12 -61.78 -40.76
CA GLN A 227 21.40 -60.67 -41.44
C GLN A 227 20.69 -61.10 -42.75
N PRO A 228 19.77 -60.26 -43.28
CA PRO A 228 20.11 -59.48 -44.49
C PRO A 228 19.72 -57.99 -44.43
N ALA A 229 20.00 -57.25 -45.51
CA ALA A 229 20.28 -55.80 -45.47
C ALA A 229 19.23 -54.87 -46.12
N ALA A 230 19.30 -53.61 -45.68
CA ALA A 230 19.02 -52.34 -46.37
C ALA A 230 17.67 -52.10 -47.08
N ALA A 231 16.89 -51.19 -46.50
CA ALA A 231 16.03 -50.24 -47.22
C ALA A 231 16.17 -48.86 -46.54
N THR A 232 16.36 -47.79 -47.32
CA THR A 232 16.48 -46.41 -46.80
C THR A 232 15.12 -45.84 -46.42
N PRO A 233 14.87 -45.45 -45.15
CA PRO A 233 13.65 -44.75 -44.78
C PRO A 233 13.72 -43.27 -45.15
N MET A 234 12.65 -42.72 -45.72
CA MET A 234 12.51 -41.27 -45.89
C MET A 234 12.39 -40.58 -44.52
N THR A 235 13.04 -39.44 -44.35
CA THR A 235 12.94 -38.62 -43.13
C THR A 235 11.52 -38.08 -42.94
N PRO A 236 10.88 -38.29 -41.77
CA PRO A 236 9.63 -37.61 -41.44
C PRO A 236 9.87 -36.09 -41.22
N PRO A 237 8.84 -35.25 -41.41
CA PRO A 237 8.98 -33.80 -41.20
C PRO A 237 9.25 -33.49 -39.72
N ALA A 238 10.10 -32.49 -39.48
CA ALA A 238 10.43 -32.05 -38.13
C ALA A 238 9.19 -31.49 -37.39
N PRO A 239 9.05 -31.75 -36.08
CA PRO A 239 8.00 -31.13 -35.28
C PRO A 239 8.18 -29.59 -35.25
N PRO A 240 7.09 -28.81 -35.12
CA PRO A 240 7.19 -27.36 -35.03
C PRO A 240 8.03 -26.95 -33.83
N ALA A 241 8.91 -25.96 -34.02
CA ALA A 241 9.73 -25.43 -32.95
C ALA A 241 8.86 -24.89 -31.80
N PRO A 242 9.25 -25.09 -30.53
CA PRO A 242 8.54 -24.50 -29.41
C PRO A 242 8.52 -22.97 -29.55
N PRO A 243 7.44 -22.29 -29.11
CA PRO A 243 7.37 -20.83 -29.19
C PRO A 243 8.52 -20.22 -28.40
N ALA A 244 9.16 -19.20 -28.97
CA ALA A 244 10.21 -18.46 -28.30
C ALA A 244 9.70 -17.92 -26.95
N PRO A 245 10.52 -17.94 -25.88
CA PRO A 245 10.11 -17.40 -24.60
C PRO A 245 9.70 -15.92 -24.77
N PRO A 246 8.62 -15.47 -24.11
CA PRO A 246 8.13 -14.11 -24.28
C PRO A 246 9.22 -13.12 -23.87
N VAL A 247 9.50 -12.16 -24.76
CA VAL A 247 10.42 -11.06 -24.48
C VAL A 247 9.85 -10.29 -23.29
N THR A 248 10.51 -10.38 -22.14
CA THR A 248 10.07 -9.71 -20.91
C THR A 248 10.10 -8.21 -21.12
N ARG A 249 8.92 -7.60 -21.27
CA ARG A 249 8.77 -6.15 -21.20
C ARG A 249 9.16 -5.71 -19.78
N PRO A 250 9.89 -4.59 -19.59
CA PRO A 250 10.23 -4.14 -18.26
C PRO A 250 8.97 -3.92 -17.42
N VAL A 251 8.92 -4.56 -16.26
CA VAL A 251 7.84 -4.35 -15.28
C VAL A 251 7.89 -2.88 -14.85
N ARG A 252 6.79 -2.14 -15.07
CA ARG A 252 6.62 -0.85 -14.39
C ARG A 252 6.17 -1.16 -12.97
N LEU A 253 7.06 -0.90 -12.02
CA LEU A 253 6.89 -1.27 -10.62
C LEU A 253 5.85 -0.32 -10.02
N THR A 254 4.70 -0.89 -9.62
CA THR A 254 3.57 -0.15 -9.07
C THR A 254 3.91 0.39 -7.68
N LYS A 255 3.44 1.62 -7.40
CA LYS A 255 3.68 2.32 -6.13
C LYS A 255 3.01 1.58 -4.97
N VAL A 256 3.73 1.40 -3.87
CA VAL A 256 3.24 0.78 -2.62
C VAL A 256 2.84 1.86 -1.63
N THR A 257 1.62 1.80 -1.10
CA THR A 257 1.19 2.67 -0.01
C THR A 257 1.11 1.88 1.29
N LEU A 258 1.82 2.31 2.33
CA LEU A 258 1.79 1.69 3.66
C LEU A 258 0.67 2.30 4.52
N THR A 259 -0.10 1.45 5.21
CA THR A 259 -1.20 1.86 6.10
C THR A 259 -0.92 1.43 7.54
N LYS A 260 -1.93 1.42 8.43
CA LYS A 260 -1.78 0.81 9.78
C LYS A 260 -1.93 -0.71 9.70
N GLU A 261 -2.71 -1.18 8.73
CA GLU A 261 -3.09 -2.57 8.45
C GLU A 261 -1.98 -3.28 7.66
N ALA A 262 -1.39 -2.58 6.69
CA ALA A 262 -0.20 -3.00 5.95
C ALA A 262 0.98 -2.03 6.24
N PRO A 263 1.59 -2.07 7.45
CA PRO A 263 2.57 -1.08 7.86
C PRO A 263 3.99 -1.38 7.37
N SER A 264 4.25 -2.42 6.58
CA SER A 264 5.63 -2.77 6.22
C SER A 264 5.77 -3.46 4.86
N VAL A 265 6.89 -3.21 4.18
CA VAL A 265 7.24 -3.82 2.90
C VAL A 265 8.74 -4.11 2.79
N SER A 266 9.11 -5.20 2.12
CA SER A 266 10.50 -5.55 1.79
C SER A 266 10.96 -4.84 0.52
N LEU A 267 12.14 -4.23 0.56
CA LEU A 267 12.75 -3.61 -0.62
C LEU A 267 13.16 -4.63 -1.69
N ALA A 268 13.51 -5.87 -1.30
CA ALA A 268 13.74 -6.96 -2.26
C ALA A 268 12.48 -7.34 -3.05
N LYS A 269 11.33 -7.45 -2.38
CA LYS A 269 10.04 -7.70 -3.07
C LYS A 269 9.71 -6.59 -4.07
N GLN A 270 10.03 -5.35 -3.71
CA GLN A 270 9.77 -4.17 -4.53
C GLN A 270 10.87 -3.84 -5.54
N GLY A 271 11.91 -4.68 -5.69
CA GLY A 271 12.98 -4.50 -6.67
C GLY A 271 13.96 -3.35 -6.37
N GLY A 272 13.87 -2.73 -5.18
CA GLY A 272 14.64 -1.54 -4.82
C GLY A 272 15.77 -1.79 -3.83
N THR A 273 16.76 -2.59 -4.23
CA THR A 273 17.85 -3.01 -3.34
C THR A 273 19.25 -2.56 -3.75
N SER A 274 19.35 -1.60 -4.67
CA SER A 274 20.60 -1.04 -5.21
C SER A 274 20.39 0.39 -5.70
N GLY A 275 21.48 1.13 -5.91
CA GLY A 275 21.47 2.55 -6.21
C GLY A 275 21.11 3.40 -4.97
N SER A 276 20.50 4.56 -5.19
CA SER A 276 20.01 5.42 -4.10
C SER A 276 18.51 5.22 -3.80
N MET A 277 18.09 5.66 -2.62
CA MET A 277 16.68 5.86 -2.27
C MET A 277 16.50 7.26 -1.70
N ARG A 278 15.64 8.06 -2.33
CA ARG A 278 15.28 9.40 -1.85
C ARG A 278 14.06 9.30 -0.93
N VAL A 279 14.23 9.67 0.31
CA VAL A 279 13.16 9.95 1.26
C VAL A 279 12.77 11.42 1.11
N ASN A 280 11.49 11.67 0.91
CA ASN A 280 10.90 12.98 0.73
C ASN A 280 9.78 13.21 1.75
N LEU A 281 9.72 14.43 2.29
CA LEU A 281 8.61 14.90 3.10
C LEU A 281 7.96 16.09 2.39
N ASN A 282 6.71 15.91 1.96
CA ASN A 282 5.88 16.98 1.41
C ASN A 282 4.73 17.27 2.38
N TRP A 283 4.42 18.54 2.65
CA TRP A 283 3.47 18.93 3.69
C TRP A 283 2.58 20.13 3.33
N GLU A 284 1.37 20.14 3.86
CA GLU A 284 0.40 21.24 3.77
C GLU A 284 -0.20 21.55 5.14
N VAL A 285 -0.18 22.83 5.53
CA VAL A 285 -0.92 23.32 6.71
C VAL A 285 -2.34 23.70 6.30
N ARG A 286 -3.34 23.22 7.04
CA ARG A 286 -4.74 23.63 6.81
C ARG A 286 -4.94 25.09 7.24
N LYS A 287 -5.40 25.94 6.32
CA LYS A 287 -5.80 27.33 6.63
C LYS A 287 -6.98 27.34 7.60
N GLN A 288 -6.73 27.74 8.85
CA GLN A 288 -7.78 27.91 9.83
C GLN A 288 -8.73 29.07 9.45
N PHE A 289 -10.03 28.90 9.65
CA PHE A 289 -11.09 29.79 9.16
C PHE A 289 -10.97 31.24 9.65
N LYS A 290 -11.24 32.21 8.75
CA LYS A 290 -11.56 33.61 9.12
C LYS A 290 -12.95 33.70 9.75
N GLY A 291 -13.05 33.42 11.04
CA GLY A 291 -14.26 33.64 11.86
C GLY A 291 -14.35 35.05 12.45
N TRP A 292 -15.58 35.51 12.73
CA TRP A 292 -15.92 36.83 13.31
C TRP A 292 -15.43 36.96 14.77
N GLY A 293 -14.12 37.16 14.98
CA GLY A 293 -13.54 37.14 16.34
C GLY A 293 -12.17 37.80 16.53
N SER A 294 -11.67 38.60 15.58
CA SER A 294 -10.27 39.08 15.55
C SER A 294 -9.88 40.17 16.57
N LYS A 295 -10.45 40.18 17.77
CA LYS A 295 -10.17 41.19 18.82
C LYS A 295 -9.55 40.66 20.12
N LEU A 296 -9.26 39.37 20.23
CA LEU A 296 -8.43 38.81 21.30
C LEU A 296 -7.22 38.12 20.70
N GLY A 297 -6.04 38.70 20.92
CA GLY A 297 -4.80 38.32 20.24
C GLY A 297 -4.35 36.90 20.57
N ARG A 298 -4.56 35.99 19.61
CA ARG A 298 -3.74 34.80 19.42
C ARG A 298 -3.12 34.90 18.04
N ALA A 299 -1.78 34.88 17.98
CA ALA A 299 -1.07 34.84 16.72
C ALA A 299 -1.44 33.54 15.99
N VAL A 300 -2.00 33.69 14.79
CA VAL A 300 -2.22 32.59 13.85
C VAL A 300 -0.92 32.46 13.07
N ALA A 301 -0.26 31.30 13.16
CA ALA A 301 0.93 31.03 12.36
C ALA A 301 0.55 31.07 10.87
N ASN A 302 1.30 31.83 10.07
CA ASN A 302 1.13 31.79 8.63
C ASN A 302 1.94 30.62 8.07
N HIS A 303 1.65 30.21 6.83
CA HIS A 303 2.41 29.16 6.13
C HIS A 303 3.93 29.42 6.05
N ALA A 304 4.38 30.67 6.25
CA ALA A 304 5.78 31.06 6.13
C ALA A 304 6.63 30.82 7.39
N ASP A 305 6.01 30.42 8.51
CA ASP A 305 6.69 30.36 9.82
C ASP A 305 7.06 28.92 10.26
N LEU A 306 6.57 27.87 9.57
CA LEU A 306 6.73 26.46 9.96
C LEU A 306 8.02 25.83 9.41
N ASP A 307 8.94 25.50 10.31
CA ASP A 307 10.21 24.84 10.03
C ASP A 307 10.16 23.36 10.50
N LEU A 308 10.26 22.43 9.55
CA LEU A 308 10.19 20.97 9.78
C LEU A 308 11.51 20.31 9.37
N ASP A 309 12.22 19.73 10.34
CA ASP A 309 13.51 19.06 10.10
C ASP A 309 13.32 17.56 9.86
N LEU A 310 13.62 17.10 8.64
CA LEU A 310 13.75 15.69 8.30
C LEU A 310 15.10 15.14 8.81
N CYS A 311 15.02 14.16 9.69
CA CYS A 311 16.17 13.57 10.37
C CYS A 311 16.22 12.05 10.21
N ALA A 312 17.40 11.46 10.39
CA ALA A 312 17.54 10.01 10.49
C ALA A 312 18.52 9.58 11.59
N LEU A 313 18.09 8.72 12.51
CA LEU A 313 19.02 7.94 13.34
C LEU A 313 19.52 6.74 12.53
N TYR A 314 20.81 6.44 12.60
CA TYR A 314 21.39 5.28 11.93
C TYR A 314 22.16 4.39 12.91
N GLU A 315 22.15 3.09 12.63
CA GLU A 315 22.99 2.08 13.28
C GLU A 315 23.57 1.19 12.17
N LEU A 316 24.90 1.10 12.12
CA LEU A 316 25.63 0.27 11.16
C LEU A 316 25.85 -1.14 11.71
N THR A 317 26.16 -2.09 10.83
CA THR A 317 26.43 -3.49 11.19
C THR A 317 27.71 -3.68 12.00
N ASP A 318 28.61 -2.68 12.00
CA ASP A 318 29.78 -2.60 12.90
C ASP A 318 29.50 -1.96 14.26
N GLY A 319 28.24 -1.61 14.55
CA GLY A 319 27.80 -1.03 15.82
C GLY A 319 27.94 0.49 15.93
N ARG A 320 28.56 1.17 14.94
CA ARG A 320 28.57 2.65 14.92
C ARG A 320 27.16 3.19 14.76
N LYS A 321 26.83 4.23 15.54
CA LYS A 321 25.54 4.91 15.51
C LYS A 321 25.72 6.43 15.41
N GLY A 322 24.71 7.10 14.89
CA GLY A 322 24.68 8.54 14.81
C GLY A 322 23.33 9.08 14.37
N VAL A 323 23.31 10.37 14.09
CA VAL A 323 22.17 11.08 13.52
C VAL A 323 22.61 11.80 12.24
N VAL A 324 21.73 11.86 11.25
CA VAL A 324 21.77 12.80 10.14
C VAL A 324 20.65 13.81 10.36
N GLN A 325 20.99 15.10 10.44
CA GLN A 325 20.07 16.21 10.70
C GLN A 325 20.75 17.56 10.42
N ALA A 326 19.95 18.59 10.09
CA ALA A 326 20.44 19.97 9.97
C ALA A 326 20.94 20.52 11.32
N LEU A 327 20.22 20.24 12.41
CA LEU A 327 20.57 20.69 13.76
C LEU A 327 21.94 20.14 14.22
N GLY A 328 22.97 21.00 14.24
CA GLY A 328 24.34 20.60 14.56
C GLY A 328 25.18 20.20 13.33
N ASN A 329 24.76 20.55 12.12
CA ASN A 329 25.50 20.40 10.86
C ASN A 329 25.87 18.94 10.51
N ALA A 330 25.01 17.98 10.85
CA ALA A 330 25.24 16.56 10.64
C ALA A 330 24.59 16.07 9.33
N PHE A 331 24.95 16.66 8.19
CA PHE A 331 24.31 16.36 6.88
C PHE A 331 24.65 14.97 6.31
N GLY A 332 25.65 14.27 6.84
CA GLY A 332 26.02 12.92 6.40
C GLY A 332 26.79 12.88 5.06
N ALA A 333 26.80 11.71 4.41
CA ALA A 333 27.49 11.44 3.15
C ALA A 333 27.00 10.12 2.54
N LEU A 334 26.97 10.01 1.20
CA LEU A 334 26.54 8.79 0.50
C LEU A 334 27.66 7.77 0.24
N GLN A 335 28.91 8.21 0.10
CA GLN A 335 30.05 7.36 -0.30
C GLN A 335 30.92 6.89 0.87
N GLN A 336 30.65 7.39 2.07
CA GLN A 336 31.28 6.98 3.33
C GLN A 336 30.18 6.92 4.40
N ALA A 337 30.47 6.29 5.55
CA ALA A 337 29.54 6.29 6.67
C ALA A 337 29.06 7.72 6.98
N PRO A 338 27.73 7.96 7.11
CA PRO A 338 26.68 6.97 7.37
C PRO A 338 26.00 6.33 6.16
N TYR A 339 26.42 6.64 4.91
CA TYR A 339 25.73 6.23 3.67
C TYR A 339 24.32 6.83 3.53
N ILE A 340 24.08 7.93 4.23
CA ILE A 340 22.85 8.72 4.28
C ILE A 340 23.26 10.18 4.16
N HIS A 341 22.55 10.97 3.36
CA HIS A 341 22.78 12.39 3.16
C HIS A 341 21.48 13.19 3.28
N LEU A 342 21.50 14.33 3.97
CA LEU A 342 20.42 15.30 3.98
C LEU A 342 20.79 16.46 3.05
N ASP A 343 19.96 16.74 2.05
CA ASP A 343 20.32 17.63 0.94
C ASP A 343 20.29 19.13 1.31
N GLY A 344 19.70 19.50 2.45
CA GLY A 344 19.59 20.88 2.92
C GLY A 344 18.78 21.05 4.22
N ASP A 345 18.29 22.27 4.43
CA ASP A 345 17.51 22.73 5.58
C ASP A 345 16.47 23.72 5.01
N ASP A 346 15.30 23.23 4.53
CA ASP A 346 14.26 24.07 3.89
C ASP A 346 13.33 24.69 4.93
N ARG A 347 13.86 25.72 5.58
CA ARG A 347 13.20 26.56 6.59
C ARG A 347 11.97 27.33 6.12
N THR A 348 11.55 27.17 4.86
CA THR A 348 10.53 28.03 4.24
C THR A 348 9.37 27.26 3.60
N GLY A 349 9.52 25.96 3.38
CA GLY A 349 8.60 25.18 2.54
C GLY A 349 8.45 25.73 1.10
N ALA A 350 9.38 26.58 0.67
CA ALA A 350 9.33 27.22 -0.65
C ALA A 350 9.94 26.35 -1.75
N VAL A 351 10.71 25.32 -1.38
CA VAL A 351 11.14 24.30 -2.34
C VAL A 351 9.95 23.40 -2.63
N THR A 352 9.46 23.42 -3.88
CA THR A 352 8.27 22.66 -4.31
C THR A 352 8.42 21.13 -4.20
N SER A 353 9.63 20.66 -3.87
CA SER A 353 9.96 19.27 -3.59
C SER A 353 10.30 19.00 -2.12
N GLY A 354 10.05 19.92 -1.18
CA GLY A 354 10.26 19.74 0.27
C GLY A 354 11.69 19.34 0.68
N GLU A 355 11.81 18.82 1.91
CA GLU A 355 13.07 18.29 2.43
C GLU A 355 13.37 16.88 1.90
N ASN A 356 14.65 16.61 1.63
CA ASN A 356 15.10 15.40 0.96
C ASN A 356 16.29 14.76 1.67
N LEU A 357 16.13 13.48 2.04
CA LEU A 357 17.17 12.65 2.63
C LEU A 357 17.43 11.46 1.69
N THR A 358 18.67 11.30 1.25
CA THR A 358 19.07 10.23 0.33
C THR A 358 19.83 9.13 1.08
N ILE A 359 19.47 7.86 0.84
CA ILE A 359 20.12 6.67 1.41
C ILE A 359 20.80 5.90 0.27
N ASN A 360 22.04 5.44 0.46
CA ASN A 360 22.75 4.61 -0.50
C ASN A 360 22.49 3.11 -0.23
N LEU A 361 21.66 2.49 -1.08
CA LEU A 361 21.24 1.09 -0.96
C LEU A 361 22.33 0.10 -1.39
N ASP A 362 23.32 0.51 -2.19
CA ASP A 362 24.48 -0.33 -2.52
C ASP A 362 25.32 -0.65 -1.26
N GLN A 363 25.15 0.14 -0.20
CA GLN A 363 25.76 -0.05 1.11
C GLN A 363 24.83 -0.75 2.12
N LYS A 364 23.72 -1.35 1.70
CA LYS A 364 22.74 -2.03 2.58
C LYS A 364 23.38 -3.01 3.57
N SER A 365 24.41 -3.77 3.17
CA SER A 365 25.13 -4.71 4.06
C SER A 365 25.90 -4.05 5.21
N ARG A 366 26.14 -2.74 5.13
CA ARG A 366 26.71 -1.91 6.21
C ARG A 366 25.66 -1.33 7.13
N ILE A 367 24.40 -1.27 6.70
CA ILE A 367 23.28 -0.69 7.44
C ILE A 367 22.63 -1.80 8.27
N ARG A 368 22.45 -1.57 9.58
CA ARG A 368 21.66 -2.46 10.45
C ARG A 368 20.23 -1.96 10.58
N ARG A 369 20.06 -0.66 10.88
CA ARG A 369 18.76 0.01 10.90
C ARG A 369 18.89 1.52 10.72
N ILE A 370 17.86 2.14 10.17
CA ILE A 370 17.70 3.59 10.00
C ILE A 370 16.31 3.96 10.46
N LEU A 371 16.19 4.87 11.43
CA LEU A 371 14.90 5.44 11.83
C LEU A 371 14.80 6.86 11.30
N ILE A 372 13.92 7.05 10.32
CA ILE A 372 13.58 8.35 9.76
C ILE A 372 12.54 8.99 10.69
N PHE A 373 12.76 10.25 11.08
CA PHE A 373 11.85 11.02 11.93
C PHE A 373 11.83 12.48 11.50
N VAL A 374 10.77 13.21 11.87
CA VAL A 374 10.63 14.65 11.65
C VAL A 374 10.44 15.37 12.96
N THR A 375 11.07 16.55 13.12
CA THR A 375 10.87 17.43 14.27
C THR A 375 10.35 18.79 13.83
N ILE A 376 9.42 19.37 14.59
CA ILE A 376 9.08 20.79 14.44
C ILE A 376 10.17 21.60 15.12
N TYR A 377 10.94 22.39 14.36
CA TYR A 377 11.95 23.30 14.90
C TYR A 377 11.33 24.64 15.30
N GLU A 378 10.52 25.24 14.42
CA GLU A 378 9.84 26.52 14.65
C GLU A 378 8.43 26.55 14.03
N GLY A 379 7.63 27.57 14.35
CA GLY A 379 6.32 27.85 13.72
C GLY A 379 5.11 27.11 14.28
N ALA A 380 5.24 25.84 14.64
CA ALA A 380 4.13 25.06 15.21
C ALA A 380 4.43 24.49 16.60
N ARG A 381 3.37 24.19 17.36
CA ARG A 381 3.44 23.55 18.68
C ARG A 381 3.04 22.07 18.67
N SER A 382 2.48 21.60 17.56
CA SER A 382 2.04 20.23 17.38
C SER A 382 1.89 19.92 15.89
N PHE A 383 1.99 18.65 15.52
CA PHE A 383 1.59 18.12 14.21
C PHE A 383 0.05 18.04 14.01
N ALA A 384 -0.76 18.42 15.00
CA ALA A 384 -2.22 18.27 15.00
C ALA A 384 -2.97 18.91 13.81
N ASP A 385 -2.44 20.00 13.23
CA ASP A 385 -3.03 20.72 12.09
C ASP A 385 -2.21 20.55 10.79
N LEU A 386 -1.24 19.63 10.77
CA LEU A 386 -0.40 19.31 9.62
C LEU A 386 -0.91 18.06 8.89
N HIS A 387 -0.99 18.14 7.56
CA HIS A 387 -1.08 16.97 6.70
C HIS A 387 0.23 16.85 5.92
N ALA A 388 0.82 15.66 5.89
CA ALA A 388 2.06 15.44 5.14
C ALA A 388 2.08 14.04 4.53
N THR A 389 2.73 13.91 3.38
CA THR A 389 3.01 12.62 2.74
C THR A 389 4.50 12.37 2.81
N VAL A 390 4.88 11.18 3.29
CA VAL A 390 6.25 10.68 3.24
C VAL A 390 6.35 9.78 2.01
N THR A 391 7.35 10.01 1.16
CA THR A 391 7.64 9.13 0.01
C THR A 391 9.08 8.65 0.10
N LEU A 392 9.29 7.34 0.06
CA LEU A 392 10.58 6.69 -0.14
C LEU A 392 10.64 6.20 -1.58
N GLN A 393 11.47 6.84 -2.40
CA GLN A 393 11.66 6.54 -3.82
C GLN A 393 13.03 5.91 -4.06
N PRO A 394 13.13 4.56 -4.09
CA PRO A 394 14.25 3.86 -4.68
C PRO A 394 14.51 4.27 -6.14
N GLN A 395 15.79 4.31 -6.54
CA GLN A 395 16.25 4.58 -7.92
C GLN A 395 15.83 3.47 -8.89
N HIS A 396 15.78 2.24 -8.38
CA HIS A 396 15.21 1.06 -9.01
C HIS A 396 14.17 0.53 -8.04
N GLY A 397 13.06 -0.03 -8.50
CA GLY A 397 12.01 -0.52 -7.61
C GLY A 397 10.74 0.32 -7.59
N ALA A 398 9.75 -0.15 -6.85
CA ALA A 398 8.55 0.63 -6.54
C ALA A 398 8.85 1.80 -5.61
N ALA A 399 8.14 2.91 -5.79
CA ALA A 399 8.01 3.94 -4.77
C ALA A 399 7.20 3.42 -3.59
N ILE A 400 7.53 3.83 -2.37
CA ILE A 400 6.78 3.54 -1.16
C ILE A 400 6.28 4.87 -0.59
N ASP A 401 5.01 5.02 -0.26
CA ASP A 401 4.49 6.21 0.42
C ASP A 401 3.58 5.90 1.60
N PHE A 402 3.35 6.91 2.42
CA PHE A 402 2.28 6.92 3.42
C PHE A 402 1.99 8.34 3.92
N SER A 403 0.75 8.54 4.35
CA SER A 403 0.34 9.81 4.96
C SER A 403 0.65 9.88 6.46
N LEU A 404 0.93 11.09 6.91
CA LEU A 404 0.95 11.55 8.29
C LEU A 404 -0.32 12.34 8.54
N ASP A 405 -1.30 11.65 9.08
CA ASP A 405 -2.59 12.17 9.53
C ASP A 405 -2.79 11.82 11.01
N GLU A 406 -3.83 12.39 11.63
CA GLU A 406 -4.31 11.98 12.97
C GLU A 406 -3.38 12.27 14.17
N CYS A 407 -2.58 13.34 14.14
CA CYS A 407 -1.84 13.76 15.34
C CYS A 407 -2.79 14.29 16.44
N THR A 408 -3.33 13.38 17.26
CA THR A 408 -4.27 13.67 18.36
C THR A 408 -3.60 14.19 19.64
N VAL A 409 -2.27 14.27 19.67
CA VAL A 409 -1.45 14.65 20.83
C VAL A 409 -0.66 15.94 20.56
N PRO A 410 -0.22 16.70 21.59
CA PRO A 410 0.65 17.86 21.42
C PRO A 410 2.10 17.42 21.17
N SER A 411 2.37 16.95 19.95
CA SER A 411 3.65 16.34 19.55
C SER A 411 4.43 17.24 18.60
N THR A 412 5.68 17.54 18.96
CA THR A 412 6.66 18.20 18.07
C THR A 412 7.63 17.22 17.42
N VAL A 413 7.40 15.91 17.53
CA VAL A 413 8.25 14.88 16.92
C VAL A 413 7.49 13.63 16.50
N CYS A 414 7.65 13.24 15.23
CA CYS A 414 7.02 12.06 14.67
C CYS A 414 8.08 11.10 14.10
N ALA A 415 8.06 9.84 14.53
CA ALA A 415 8.80 8.79 13.83
C ALA A 415 8.06 8.42 12.55
N LEU A 416 8.74 8.53 11.41
CA LEU A 416 8.14 8.33 10.09
C LEU A 416 8.18 6.86 9.69
N ALA A 417 9.40 6.33 9.53
CA ALA A 417 9.63 4.95 9.13
C ALA A 417 10.91 4.38 9.75
N LEU A 418 10.84 3.12 10.15
CA LEU A 418 11.99 2.30 10.55
C LEU A 418 12.38 1.40 9.38
N ILE A 419 13.60 1.57 8.88
CA ILE A 419 14.21 0.66 7.91
C ILE A 419 15.11 -0.29 8.69
N SER A 420 14.87 -1.60 8.61
CA SER A 420 15.65 -2.64 9.30
C SER A 420 16.30 -3.59 8.29
N ASN A 421 17.51 -4.07 8.58
CA ASN A 421 18.20 -5.07 7.78
C ASN A 421 18.08 -6.46 8.40
N ASP A 422 17.29 -7.32 7.74
CA ASP A 422 17.04 -8.69 8.15
C ASP A 422 17.69 -9.65 7.15
N GLY A 423 18.89 -10.15 7.48
CA GLY A 423 19.60 -11.14 6.67
C GLY A 423 20.09 -10.65 5.30
N GLY A 424 20.16 -9.33 5.07
CA GLY A 424 20.62 -8.72 3.81
C GLY A 424 19.51 -8.10 2.96
N ASP A 425 18.24 -8.31 3.33
CA ASP A 425 17.10 -7.54 2.82
C ASP A 425 16.80 -6.35 3.73
N LEU A 426 16.27 -5.27 3.17
CA LEU A 426 15.84 -4.09 3.91
C LEU A 426 14.31 -4.04 3.96
N THR A 427 13.75 -4.10 5.16
CA THR A 427 12.31 -3.91 5.41
C THR A 427 12.05 -2.45 5.77
N VAL A 428 11.16 -1.78 5.04
CA VAL A 428 10.61 -0.47 5.43
C VAL A 428 9.35 -0.70 6.25
N GLN A 429 9.32 -0.20 7.48
CA GLN A 429 8.15 -0.20 8.35
C GLN A 429 7.69 1.26 8.58
N ARG A 430 6.43 1.55 8.25
CA ARG A 430 5.72 2.78 8.63
C ARG A 430 5.52 2.80 10.14
N GLU A 431 6.06 3.83 10.78
CA GLU A 431 5.83 4.11 12.20
C GLU A 431 4.68 5.12 12.36
N ALA A 432 4.72 6.23 11.62
CA ALA A 432 3.80 7.38 11.73
C ALA A 432 3.43 7.73 13.18
N ARG A 433 4.43 7.66 14.08
CA ARG A 433 4.24 7.63 15.53
C ARG A 433 4.61 8.96 16.16
N TYR A 434 3.60 9.74 16.48
CA TYR A 434 3.71 10.99 17.23
C TYR A 434 4.11 10.72 18.69
N LEU A 435 5.20 11.33 19.15
CA LEU A 435 5.66 11.25 20.54
C LEU A 435 5.56 12.63 21.19
N VAL A 436 5.19 12.68 22.47
CA VAL A 436 5.16 13.92 23.25
C VAL A 436 6.46 14.03 24.05
N PRO A 437 7.34 15.01 23.75
CA PRO A 437 8.57 15.21 24.53
C PRO A 437 8.27 15.54 25.99
N GLN A 438 9.04 14.95 26.90
CA GLN A 438 8.99 15.35 28.31
C GLN A 438 9.58 16.76 28.49
N ARG A 439 9.15 17.48 29.53
CA ARG A 439 9.64 18.84 29.79
C ARG A 439 11.17 18.84 29.98
N GLY A 440 11.88 19.56 29.12
CA GLY A 440 13.35 19.64 29.14
C GLY A 440 14.07 18.52 28.37
N VAL A 441 13.33 17.61 27.73
CA VAL A 441 13.87 16.58 26.82
C VAL A 441 13.67 17.06 25.38
N SER A 442 14.71 16.96 24.54
CA SER A 442 14.61 17.38 23.14
C SER A 442 13.77 16.39 22.29
N PRO A 443 13.20 16.84 21.17
CA PRO A 443 12.60 15.98 20.14
C PRO A 443 13.46 14.76 19.80
N GLN A 444 14.75 14.98 19.51
CA GLN A 444 15.71 13.94 19.13
C GLN A 444 15.94 12.92 20.25
N ARG A 445 16.13 13.39 21.50
CA ARG A 445 16.30 12.53 22.67
C ARG A 445 15.04 11.71 22.98
N THR A 446 13.87 12.28 22.70
CA THR A 446 12.57 11.59 22.86
C THR A 446 12.46 10.39 21.90
N ILE A 447 12.86 10.57 20.63
CA ILE A 447 12.91 9.50 19.63
C ILE A 447 13.95 8.43 20.00
N ASP A 448 15.17 8.84 20.33
CA ASP A 448 16.26 7.93 20.73
C ASP A 448 15.85 7.02 21.91
N GLN A 449 15.21 7.59 22.94
CA GLN A 449 14.68 6.84 24.07
C GLN A 449 13.55 5.89 23.66
N ALA A 450 12.63 6.32 22.80
CA ALA A 450 11.47 5.52 22.38
C ALA A 450 11.82 4.31 21.49
N TYR A 451 12.95 4.36 20.77
CA TYR A 451 13.42 3.30 19.86
C TYR A 451 14.71 2.61 20.32
N GLY A 452 15.21 2.95 21.52
CA GLY A 452 16.40 2.34 22.12
C GLY A 452 17.64 2.46 21.25
N TRP A 453 17.97 3.67 20.79
CA TRP A 453 19.20 3.87 20.01
C TRP A 453 20.43 3.91 20.92
N GLY A 454 20.35 4.63 22.03
CA GLY A 454 21.40 4.77 23.05
C GLY A 454 22.35 5.94 22.77
N MET A 455 21.85 7.04 22.21
CA MET A 455 22.67 8.17 21.77
C MET A 455 23.02 9.14 22.92
N ASN A 456 24.24 9.68 22.89
CA ASN A 456 24.68 10.73 23.81
C ASN A 456 24.41 12.11 23.20
N TRP A 457 23.32 12.76 23.62
CA TRP A 457 22.93 14.08 23.11
C TRP A 457 23.47 15.24 23.94
N THR A 458 24.09 16.22 23.28
CA THR A 458 24.37 17.55 23.82
C THR A 458 23.32 18.58 23.34
N PRO A 459 23.12 19.70 24.04
CA PRO A 459 22.31 20.81 23.53
C PRO A 459 22.92 21.40 22.25
N GLY A 460 22.06 21.67 21.27
CA GLY A 460 22.41 22.35 20.01
C GLY A 460 21.36 23.40 19.63
N ARG A 461 21.69 24.25 18.67
CA ARG A 461 20.81 25.23 18.01
C ARG A 461 21.21 25.32 16.53
N LYS A 462 20.26 25.66 15.64
CA LYS A 462 20.59 26.09 14.27
C LYS A 462 21.29 27.47 14.31
#